data_AF-A0A1X1BM66-F1
#
_entry.id   AF-A0A1X1BM66-F1
#
_cell.length_a   1.000
_cell.length_b   1.000
_cell.length_c   1.000
_cell.angle_alpha   90.00
_cell.angle_beta   90.00
_cell.angle_gamma   90.00
#
_symmetry.space_group_name_H-M   'P 1'
#
loop_
_entity.id
_entity.type
_entity.pdbx_description
1 polymer ?
#
loop_
_entity_poly.entity_id
_entity_poly.type
_entity_poly.pdbx_seq_one_letter_code
_entity_poly.pdbx_strand_id
1 'polypeptide(L)'
;MKAVSIIAKPHLLRLTSNACGSCGRRSCLFASSVPGRPPAANAAALSAQYFPRGPFRSYVNLGRDWTPVRNQYTKYRITKPWTADSTYDDIFLAQPSREDLYSFSKELPLFLKFLKLLTKAQNRREAFVEFAKRCENGLVVEKDVYITKNELIDCMWRNGYSEDELDAVKLGFPDDYRFHYPELAVMFEISEEDCYKYCLKQRASNPEELIELKLKKPQNLISSYGLIFLGCWFGLSNAVLGNAWFFAKTLPFGAVFYMLAAYFQKTLKEMAWKEENALIDKAKEEKDYCEDAIYNQLKRYMDTSRCADYVEQFKDEVATRMKEYRAALLHHMKKESARLMNERLQNMLLQENAISRSVQKTMVDELMSVFRETFPKNAKLQDAAINAAISEIAGETPKRDPVFTFFNDGLASFRSNKPSEIVKRCKAAFESQERQFLEAFTIGEKEAAEVSALARQCQDGDGMDLSRLSEDQLRRAQQLFESFNHRFGYYVPDVAGAVAAMGREGESFIDNINKEVSRCAADIRQSHLIAFLRAFF
;
A
#
# COMPACT_ATOMS: atom_id res chain seq x y z
N MET A 1 32.31 2.98 -3.90
CA MET A 1 33.49 2.13 -3.64
C MET A 1 33.25 1.34 -2.36
N LYS A 2 33.32 0.00 -2.46
CA LYS A 2 33.32 -1.03 -1.40
C LYS A 2 32.19 -0.98 -0.34
N ALA A 3 31.10 -1.67 -0.67
CA ALA A 3 30.15 -2.20 0.30
C ALA A 3 30.75 -3.46 0.97
N VAL A 4 30.76 -3.48 2.29
CA VAL A 4 31.13 -4.64 3.12
C VAL A 4 29.84 -5.35 3.49
N SER A 5 29.65 -6.56 2.97
CA SER A 5 28.55 -7.46 3.31
C SER A 5 28.92 -8.27 4.56
N ILE A 6 28.13 -8.11 5.62
CA ILE A 6 28.14 -8.99 6.79
C ILE A 6 27.05 -10.03 6.55
N ILE A 7 27.45 -11.24 6.17
CA ILE A 7 26.56 -12.41 6.08
C ILE A 7 26.65 -13.13 7.43
N ALA A 8 25.56 -13.03 8.19
CA ALA A 8 25.35 -13.79 9.42
C ALA A 8 25.05 -15.26 9.09
N LYS A 9 25.76 -16.18 9.76
CA LYS A 9 25.52 -17.62 9.74
C LYS A 9 24.19 -17.96 10.45
N PRO A 10 23.31 -18.80 9.90
CA PRO A 10 22.26 -19.40 10.68
C PRO A 10 22.77 -20.62 11.46
N HIS A 11 22.40 -20.64 12.74
CA HIS A 11 22.77 -21.64 13.74
C HIS A 11 22.24 -23.04 13.41
N LEU A 12 23.13 -24.02 13.59
CA LEU A 12 22.84 -25.44 13.78
C LEU A 12 21.82 -25.63 14.91
N LEU A 13 20.66 -26.23 14.61
CA LEU A 13 19.79 -26.82 15.63
C LEU A 13 19.92 -28.34 15.60
N ARG A 14 20.71 -28.83 16.57
CA ARG A 14 20.69 -30.21 17.06
C ARG A 14 19.31 -30.49 17.66
N LEU A 15 18.62 -31.50 17.14
CA LEU A 15 17.52 -32.14 17.86
C LEU A 15 18.09 -33.13 18.86
N THR A 16 18.16 -32.74 20.13
CA THR A 16 18.33 -33.67 21.24
C THR A 16 16.97 -34.11 21.76
N SER A 17 16.78 -35.43 21.83
CA SER A 17 15.77 -36.08 22.65
C SER A 17 15.82 -35.57 24.10
N ASN A 18 14.67 -35.33 24.73
CA ASN A 18 14.43 -35.79 26.09
C ASN A 18 12.96 -35.75 26.48
N ALA A 19 12.58 -36.86 27.10
CA ALA A 19 11.49 -37.10 28.03
C ALA A 19 10.86 -35.89 28.73
N CYS A 20 9.54 -35.91 28.84
CA CYS A 20 8.78 -35.20 29.88
C CYS A 20 7.59 -36.12 30.24
N GLY A 21 7.37 -36.58 31.48
CA GLY A 21 7.65 -35.91 32.75
C GLY A 21 6.35 -35.28 33.26
N SER A 22 5.72 -35.99 34.18
CA SER A 22 4.47 -35.67 34.90
C SER A 22 4.36 -34.26 35.48
N CYS A 23 3.17 -33.64 35.36
CA CYS A 23 2.42 -32.83 36.35
C CYS A 23 1.36 -32.02 35.58
N GLY A 24 0.06 -32.10 35.86
CA GLY A 24 -0.58 -31.55 37.05
C GLY A 24 -1.59 -30.49 36.60
N ARG A 25 -2.81 -30.91 36.21
CA ARG A 25 -3.92 -30.01 35.84
C ARG A 25 -4.46 -29.30 37.09
N ARG A 26 -4.38 -27.97 37.11
CA ARG A 26 -5.28 -27.13 37.93
C ARG A 26 -6.52 -26.79 37.12
N SER A 27 -7.64 -27.10 37.73
CA SER A 27 -9.02 -26.74 37.43
C SER A 27 -9.23 -25.23 37.36
N CYS A 28 -9.97 -24.77 36.35
CA CYS A 28 -10.89 -23.64 36.47
C CYS A 28 -12.19 -23.99 35.74
N LEU A 29 -13.25 -24.02 36.53
CA LEU A 29 -14.65 -24.22 36.18
C LEU A 29 -15.18 -22.98 35.45
N PHE A 30 -15.99 -23.17 34.41
CA PHE A 30 -17.18 -22.34 34.18
C PHE A 30 -18.30 -23.24 33.66
N ALA A 31 -19.34 -23.33 34.47
CA ALA A 31 -20.57 -24.04 34.20
C ALA A 31 -21.57 -23.07 33.55
N SER A 32 -22.30 -23.54 32.54
CA SER A 32 -23.63 -23.01 32.21
C SER A 32 -24.56 -24.17 31.87
N SER A 33 -25.68 -24.17 32.59
CA SER A 33 -26.67 -25.22 32.80
C SER A 33 -27.73 -25.32 31.70
N VAL A 34 -28.06 -26.54 31.28
CA VAL A 34 -29.42 -26.95 30.87
C VAL A 34 -29.66 -28.38 31.38
N PRO A 35 -30.81 -28.68 32.04
CA PRO A 35 -31.06 -29.97 32.68
C PRO A 35 -31.86 -30.90 31.75
N GLY A 36 -31.48 -32.19 31.73
CA GLY A 36 -32.35 -33.25 31.22
C GLY A 36 -31.64 -34.26 30.33
N ARG A 37 -31.41 -35.45 30.92
CA ARG A 37 -30.92 -36.71 30.33
C ARG A 37 -29.38 -36.86 30.27
N PRO A 38 -28.80 -37.81 31.01
CA PRO A 38 -27.36 -38.08 30.93
C PRO A 38 -27.05 -38.78 29.60
N PRO A 39 -26.05 -38.34 28.82
CA PRO A 39 -25.45 -39.22 27.84
C PRO A 39 -24.65 -40.27 28.60
N ALA A 40 -24.84 -41.54 28.24
CA ALA A 40 -24.10 -42.69 28.76
C ALA A 40 -22.62 -42.61 28.38
N ALA A 41 -21.89 -41.69 29.01
CA ALA A 41 -20.44 -41.71 29.09
C ALA A 41 -20.08 -42.61 30.27
N ASN A 42 -19.99 -43.92 30.01
CA ASN A 42 -19.20 -44.93 30.73
C ASN A 42 -19.69 -46.34 30.38
N ALA A 43 -19.43 -46.77 29.15
CA ALA A 43 -19.59 -48.18 28.76
C ALA A 43 -18.47 -48.65 27.80
N ALA A 44 -17.28 -48.04 27.88
CA ALA A 44 -16.09 -48.48 27.14
C ALA A 44 -14.82 -48.49 28.02
N ALA A 45 -14.97 -48.46 29.35
CA ALA A 45 -13.83 -48.45 30.29
C ALA A 45 -13.80 -49.66 31.24
N LEU A 46 -14.71 -50.64 31.10
CA LEU A 46 -14.77 -51.81 31.98
C LEU A 46 -14.98 -53.11 31.17
N SER A 47 -14.00 -53.45 30.34
CA SER A 47 -13.74 -54.84 29.90
C SER A 47 -12.40 -54.97 29.17
N ALA A 48 -11.35 -54.30 29.65
CA ALA A 48 -9.97 -54.61 29.24
C ALA A 48 -9.37 -55.58 30.26
N GLN A 49 -9.90 -56.80 30.31
CA GLN A 49 -9.13 -57.91 30.84
C GLN A 49 -7.92 -58.11 29.92
N TYR A 50 -6.74 -57.99 30.52
CA TYR A 50 -5.44 -58.15 29.89
C TYR A 50 -5.34 -59.52 29.21
N PHE A 51 -5.61 -59.57 27.92
CA PHE A 51 -5.07 -60.58 27.02
C PHE A 51 -3.78 -60.02 26.41
N PRO A 52 -2.67 -60.78 26.36
CA PRO A 52 -1.47 -60.34 25.66
C PRO A 52 -1.81 -60.27 24.16
N ARG A 53 -2.10 -59.05 23.69
CA ARG A 53 -2.29 -58.80 22.26
C ARG A 53 -0.94 -59.02 21.58
N GLY A 54 -0.85 -60.07 20.75
CA GLY A 54 0.13 -60.12 19.67
C GLY A 54 0.03 -58.85 18.80
N PRO A 55 1.01 -58.57 17.93
CA PRO A 55 1.08 -57.31 17.21
C PRO A 55 -0.20 -57.10 16.36
N PHE A 56 -1.12 -56.29 16.86
CA PHE A 56 -2.27 -55.82 16.11
C PHE A 56 -1.72 -54.89 15.03
N ARG A 57 -1.71 -55.37 13.79
CA ARG A 57 -1.28 -54.58 12.63
C ARG A 57 -2.37 -53.57 12.31
N SER A 58 -2.04 -52.29 12.36
CA SER A 58 -2.94 -51.18 12.00
C SER A 58 -2.31 -50.39 10.88
N TYR A 59 -2.97 -50.35 9.73
CA TYR A 59 -2.65 -49.45 8.63
C TYR A 59 -3.48 -48.17 8.76
N VAL A 60 -2.91 -47.05 8.32
CA VAL A 60 -3.55 -45.74 8.35
C VAL A 60 -3.85 -45.32 6.92
N ASN A 61 -4.99 -44.67 6.69
CA ASN A 61 -5.26 -44.03 5.42
C ASN A 61 -4.39 -42.75 5.30
N LEU A 62 -3.48 -42.73 4.33
CA LEU A 62 -2.47 -41.67 4.16
C LEU A 62 -2.87 -40.58 3.15
N GLY A 63 -3.99 -40.77 2.45
CA GLY A 63 -4.48 -39.82 1.46
C GLY A 63 -4.70 -38.42 2.05
N ARG A 64 -4.41 -37.38 1.26
CA ARG A 64 -4.61 -35.98 1.64
C ARG A 64 -5.98 -35.43 1.23
N ASP A 65 -6.70 -36.19 0.40
CA ASP A 65 -7.96 -35.76 -0.17
C ASP A 65 -9.11 -35.96 0.82
N TRP A 66 -10.02 -34.97 0.83
CA TRP A 66 -11.21 -35.00 1.67
C TRP A 66 -12.31 -35.90 1.09
N THR A 67 -12.29 -36.11 -0.23
CA THR A 67 -13.34 -36.84 -0.92
C THR A 67 -13.12 -38.35 -0.82
N PRO A 68 -14.00 -39.10 -0.15
CA PRO A 68 -13.87 -40.54 -0.09
C PRO A 68 -14.14 -41.15 -1.47
N VAL A 69 -13.11 -41.76 -2.07
CA VAL A 69 -13.27 -42.52 -3.31
C VAL A 69 -13.84 -43.89 -2.98
N ARG A 70 -15.00 -44.22 -3.57
CA ARG A 70 -15.67 -45.52 -3.39
C ARG A 70 -15.72 -46.26 -4.72
N ASN A 71 -15.13 -47.45 -4.75
CA ASN A 71 -15.05 -48.26 -5.95
C ASN A 71 -16.15 -49.33 -6.01
N GLN A 72 -16.64 -49.62 -7.22
CA GLN A 72 -17.47 -50.79 -7.49
C GLN A 72 -16.61 -51.89 -8.12
N TYR A 73 -16.72 -53.12 -7.63
CA TYR A 73 -15.99 -54.25 -8.21
C TYR A 73 -16.62 -54.66 -9.53
N THR A 74 -15.81 -55.30 -10.37
CA THR A 74 -16.30 -55.97 -11.58
C THR A 74 -16.07 -57.48 -11.46
N LYS A 75 -16.63 -58.25 -12.39
CA LYS A 75 -16.34 -59.69 -12.49
C LYS A 75 -14.95 -60.00 -13.09
N TYR A 76 -14.25 -58.99 -13.59
CA TYR A 76 -12.96 -59.15 -14.26
C TYR A 76 -11.82 -58.95 -13.27
N ARG A 77 -10.75 -59.74 -13.42
CA ARG A 77 -9.51 -59.56 -12.66
C ARG A 77 -8.63 -58.50 -13.32
N ILE A 78 -7.79 -57.86 -12.51
CA ILE A 78 -6.76 -56.95 -13.02
C ILE A 78 -5.78 -57.77 -13.86
N THR A 79 -5.53 -57.34 -15.09
CA THR A 79 -4.52 -57.93 -15.98
C THR A 79 -3.40 -56.92 -16.22
N LYS A 80 -2.17 -57.43 -16.25
CA LYS A 80 -0.95 -56.66 -16.49
C LYS A 80 -0.12 -57.38 -17.57
N PRO A 81 0.84 -56.70 -18.22
CA PRO A 81 1.71 -57.33 -19.20
C PRO A 81 2.42 -58.56 -18.64
N TRP A 82 2.61 -59.58 -19.49
CA TRP A 82 3.29 -60.81 -19.09
C TRP A 82 4.78 -60.57 -18.85
N THR A 83 5.28 -61.07 -17.72
CA THR A 83 6.68 -61.06 -17.33
C THR A 83 7.06 -62.42 -16.74
N ALA A 84 8.27 -62.89 -17.02
CA ALA A 84 8.73 -64.19 -16.53
C ALA A 84 9.20 -64.14 -15.06
N ASP A 85 9.71 -62.98 -14.63
CA ASP A 85 10.46 -62.82 -13.38
C ASP A 85 9.75 -61.95 -12.34
N SER A 86 8.55 -61.44 -12.66
CA SER A 86 7.82 -60.52 -11.78
C SER A 86 6.33 -60.83 -11.64
N THR A 87 5.73 -60.31 -10.58
CA THR A 87 4.30 -60.42 -10.25
C THR A 87 3.79 -59.11 -9.71
N TYR A 88 2.52 -58.79 -9.98
CA TYR A 88 1.88 -57.60 -9.45
C TYR A 88 1.04 -57.94 -8.22
N ASP A 89 1.21 -57.18 -7.15
CA ASP A 89 0.44 -57.32 -5.92
C ASP A 89 0.19 -55.96 -5.24
N ASP A 90 -0.68 -55.96 -4.25
CA ASP A 90 -0.97 -54.78 -3.43
C ASP A 90 0.13 -54.57 -2.36
N ILE A 91 0.54 -53.32 -2.15
CA ILE A 91 1.62 -52.95 -1.24
C ILE A 91 1.33 -53.32 0.23
N PHE A 92 0.08 -53.19 0.68
CA PHE A 92 -0.31 -53.48 2.06
C PHE A 92 -0.55 -54.97 2.30
N LEU A 93 -0.96 -55.72 1.28
CA LEU A 93 -1.12 -57.18 1.34
C LEU A 93 0.23 -57.90 1.26
N ALA A 94 1.09 -57.49 0.33
CA ALA A 94 2.38 -58.14 0.11
C ALA A 94 3.44 -57.77 1.16
N GLN A 95 3.36 -56.56 1.74
CA GLN A 95 4.36 -56.02 2.67
C GLN A 95 5.81 -56.23 2.20
N PRO A 96 6.16 -55.72 1.00
CA PRO A 96 7.45 -56.05 0.41
C PRO A 96 8.60 -55.42 1.17
N SER A 97 9.69 -56.17 1.31
CA SER A 97 10.99 -55.60 1.64
C SER A 97 11.65 -55.03 0.38
N ARG A 98 12.70 -54.23 0.54
CA ARG A 98 13.46 -53.67 -0.60
C ARG A 98 13.92 -54.74 -1.58
N GLU A 99 14.35 -55.89 -1.07
CA GLU A 99 14.82 -57.02 -1.88
C GLU A 99 13.72 -57.73 -2.68
N ASP A 100 12.47 -57.61 -2.24
CA ASP A 100 11.31 -58.24 -2.88
C ASP A 100 10.82 -57.43 -4.09
N LEU A 101 11.13 -56.14 -4.13
CA LEU A 101 10.77 -55.25 -5.22
C LEU A 101 11.53 -55.59 -6.50
N TYR A 102 10.84 -55.50 -7.63
CA TYR A 102 11.46 -55.72 -8.93
C TYR A 102 12.35 -54.53 -9.31
N SER A 103 13.60 -54.81 -9.70
CA SER A 103 14.58 -53.80 -10.12
C SER A 103 14.68 -53.74 -11.64
N PHE A 104 14.78 -52.54 -12.21
CA PHE A 104 14.98 -52.31 -13.64
C PHE A 104 16.06 -51.25 -13.88
N SER A 105 16.60 -51.20 -15.10
CA SER A 105 17.53 -50.13 -15.50
C SER A 105 16.75 -48.98 -16.13
N LYS A 106 16.87 -47.78 -15.55
CA LYS A 106 16.26 -46.55 -16.04
C LYS A 106 17.30 -45.69 -16.77
N GLU A 107 16.94 -45.25 -17.98
CA GLU A 107 17.73 -44.27 -18.74
C GLU A 107 17.55 -42.86 -18.19
N LEU A 108 18.65 -42.14 -17.93
CA LEU A 108 18.64 -40.82 -17.28
C LEU A 108 19.26 -39.65 -18.07
N PRO A 109 19.32 -39.63 -19.42
CA PRO A 109 19.98 -38.52 -20.12
C PRO A 109 19.31 -37.16 -19.89
N LEU A 110 17.98 -37.14 -19.73
CA LEU A 110 17.22 -35.93 -19.42
C LEU A 110 17.52 -35.43 -18.00
N PHE A 111 17.45 -36.33 -17.01
CA PHE A 111 17.73 -36.03 -15.62
C PHE A 111 19.17 -35.55 -15.41
N LEU A 112 20.16 -36.19 -16.06
CA LEU A 112 21.56 -35.78 -15.97
C LEU A 112 21.80 -34.38 -16.54
N LYS A 113 21.11 -33.98 -17.61
CA LYS A 113 21.19 -32.59 -18.13
C LYS A 113 20.67 -31.59 -17.10
N PHE A 114 19.54 -31.89 -16.48
CA PHE A 114 18.95 -31.05 -15.44
C PHE A 114 19.85 -31.00 -14.18
N LEU A 115 20.34 -32.16 -13.73
CA LEU A 115 21.24 -32.26 -12.58
C LEU A 115 22.55 -31.50 -12.82
N LYS A 116 23.09 -31.52 -14.04
CA LYS A 116 24.28 -30.73 -14.41
C LYS A 116 24.04 -29.23 -14.29
N LEU A 117 22.87 -28.75 -14.69
CA LEU A 117 22.48 -27.34 -14.53
C LEU A 117 22.36 -26.98 -13.05
N LEU A 118 21.64 -27.81 -12.29
CA LEU A 118 21.37 -27.60 -10.87
C LEU A 118 22.63 -27.64 -10.02
N THR A 119 23.49 -28.65 -10.19
CA THR A 119 24.77 -28.77 -9.48
C THR A 119 25.77 -27.68 -9.88
N LYS A 120 25.70 -27.15 -11.11
CA LYS A 120 26.49 -25.99 -11.52
C LYS A 120 26.01 -24.71 -10.83
N ALA A 121 24.69 -24.51 -10.69
CA ALA A 121 24.12 -23.38 -9.97
C ALA A 121 24.42 -23.44 -8.46
N GLN A 122 24.36 -24.63 -7.86
CA GLN A 122 24.63 -24.88 -6.43
C GLN A 122 26.12 -25.08 -6.10
N ASN A 123 27.03 -24.93 -7.07
CA ASN A 123 28.48 -25.08 -6.93
C ASN A 123 28.96 -26.43 -6.35
N ARG A 124 28.33 -27.54 -6.76
CA ARG A 124 28.59 -28.91 -6.26
C ARG A 124 28.80 -29.93 -7.38
N ARG A 125 29.73 -29.64 -8.28
CA ARG A 125 29.96 -30.44 -9.49
C ARG A 125 30.40 -31.88 -9.20
N GLU A 126 30.99 -32.13 -8.03
CA GLU A 126 31.46 -33.45 -7.61
C GLU A 126 30.31 -34.46 -7.50
N ALA A 127 29.17 -34.05 -6.92
CA ALA A 127 27.97 -34.88 -6.81
C ALA A 127 27.42 -35.28 -8.19
N PHE A 128 27.49 -34.39 -9.18
CA PHE A 128 27.12 -34.71 -10.56
C PHE A 128 28.07 -35.75 -11.16
N VAL A 129 29.38 -35.60 -10.98
CA VAL A 129 30.37 -36.53 -11.53
C VAL A 129 30.23 -37.92 -10.91
N GLU A 130 30.04 -38.00 -9.60
CA GLU A 130 29.84 -39.26 -8.89
C GLU A 130 28.55 -39.96 -9.35
N PHE A 131 27.45 -39.22 -9.42
CA PHE A 131 26.17 -39.78 -9.85
C PHE A 131 26.17 -40.15 -11.34
N ALA A 132 26.82 -39.36 -12.21
CA ALA A 132 26.96 -39.68 -13.63
C ALA A 132 27.77 -40.96 -13.86
N LYS A 133 28.84 -41.19 -13.09
CA LYS A 133 29.61 -42.44 -13.12
C LYS A 133 28.77 -43.65 -12.69
N ARG A 134 27.95 -43.49 -11.65
CA ARG A 134 27.03 -44.54 -11.19
C ARG A 134 25.96 -44.91 -12.23
N CYS A 135 25.55 -43.94 -13.05
CA CYS A 135 24.45 -44.09 -14.01
C CYS A 135 24.90 -44.33 -15.46
N GLU A 136 26.19 -44.60 -15.72
CA GLU A 136 26.76 -44.66 -17.09
C GLU A 136 26.09 -45.73 -17.98
N ASN A 137 25.65 -46.85 -17.40
CA ASN A 137 24.94 -47.94 -18.09
C ASN A 137 23.43 -47.98 -17.76
N GLY A 138 22.88 -46.83 -17.37
CA GLY A 138 21.53 -46.73 -16.79
C GLY A 138 21.54 -46.94 -15.28
N LEU A 139 20.54 -46.36 -14.61
CA LEU A 139 20.38 -46.47 -13.16
C LEU A 139 19.56 -47.71 -12.83
N VAL A 140 20.19 -48.70 -12.17
CA VAL A 140 19.47 -49.84 -11.61
C VAL A 140 18.74 -49.39 -10.33
N VAL A 141 17.41 -49.43 -10.37
CA VAL A 141 16.53 -48.99 -9.28
C VAL A 141 15.27 -49.83 -9.20
N GLU A 142 14.65 -49.87 -8.03
CA GLU A 142 13.36 -50.52 -7.78
C GLU A 142 12.23 -49.80 -8.54
N LYS A 143 11.46 -50.55 -9.32
CA LYS A 143 10.56 -50.03 -10.36
C LYS A 143 9.43 -49.14 -9.84
N ASP A 144 8.76 -49.58 -8.78
CA ASP A 144 7.58 -48.89 -8.25
C ASP A 144 7.91 -48.07 -7.00
N VAL A 145 9.17 -47.63 -6.84
CA VAL A 145 9.58 -46.70 -5.77
C VAL A 145 9.91 -45.34 -6.35
N TYR A 146 8.86 -44.58 -6.64
CA TYR A 146 8.94 -43.27 -7.28
C TYR A 146 7.92 -42.28 -6.75
N ILE A 147 8.12 -41.02 -7.13
CA ILE A 147 7.19 -39.90 -6.96
C ILE A 147 6.87 -39.34 -8.34
N THR A 148 5.61 -38.95 -8.54
CA THR A 148 5.20 -38.33 -9.80
C THR A 148 5.66 -36.87 -9.87
N LYS A 149 5.80 -36.33 -11.08
CA LYS A 149 6.15 -34.90 -11.27
C LYS A 149 5.20 -33.97 -10.51
N ASN A 150 3.89 -34.24 -10.53
CA ASN A 150 2.89 -33.41 -9.86
C ASN A 150 3.07 -33.45 -8.33
N GLU A 151 3.26 -34.64 -7.75
CA GLU A 151 3.55 -34.79 -6.31
C GLU A 151 4.84 -34.05 -5.91
N LEU A 152 5.85 -34.06 -6.77
CA LEU A 152 7.11 -33.35 -6.53
C LEU A 152 6.92 -31.82 -6.59
N ILE A 153 6.23 -31.30 -7.61
CA ILE A 153 5.91 -29.88 -7.75
C ILE A 153 5.09 -29.38 -6.56
N ASP A 154 4.07 -30.14 -6.15
CA ASP A 154 3.25 -29.82 -4.98
C ASP A 154 4.09 -29.79 -3.70
N CYS A 155 5.06 -30.70 -3.59
CA CYS A 155 6.00 -30.72 -2.47
C CYS A 155 6.91 -29.48 -2.49
N MET A 156 7.48 -29.14 -3.65
CA MET A 156 8.35 -27.97 -3.81
C MET A 156 7.60 -26.67 -3.51
N TRP A 157 6.37 -26.52 -4.01
CA TRP A 157 5.56 -25.32 -3.78
C TRP A 157 5.24 -25.12 -2.29
N ARG A 158 4.81 -26.19 -1.59
CA ARG A 158 4.52 -26.12 -0.14
C ARG A 158 5.76 -25.81 0.71
N ASN A 159 6.95 -26.17 0.23
CA ASN A 159 8.20 -25.90 0.92
C ASN A 159 8.86 -24.57 0.50
N GLY A 160 8.21 -23.76 -0.34
CA GLY A 160 8.65 -22.41 -0.68
C GLY A 160 9.79 -22.34 -1.70
N TYR A 161 9.91 -23.32 -2.59
CA TYR A 161 10.78 -23.19 -3.77
C TYR A 161 10.24 -22.09 -4.69
N SER A 162 11.14 -21.42 -5.43
CA SER A 162 10.76 -20.29 -6.27
C SER A 162 9.93 -20.72 -7.48
N GLU A 163 9.15 -19.79 -8.05
CA GLU A 163 8.39 -20.07 -9.27
C GLU A 163 9.30 -20.45 -10.45
N ASP A 164 10.47 -19.82 -10.56
CA ASP A 164 11.48 -20.15 -11.58
C ASP A 164 11.98 -21.60 -11.46
N GLU A 165 12.20 -22.09 -10.23
CA GLU A 165 12.63 -23.46 -9.97
C GLU A 165 11.52 -24.47 -10.28
N LEU A 166 10.28 -24.14 -9.92
CA LEU A 166 9.10 -24.94 -10.25
C LEU A 166 8.92 -25.05 -11.77
N ASP A 167 9.06 -23.93 -12.48
CA ASP A 167 8.90 -23.87 -13.92
C ASP A 167 10.05 -24.58 -14.66
N ALA A 168 11.27 -24.54 -14.11
CA ALA A 168 12.39 -25.33 -14.62
C ALA A 168 12.10 -26.84 -14.53
N VAL A 169 11.48 -27.33 -13.46
CA VAL A 169 11.05 -28.74 -13.35
C VAL A 169 9.87 -29.04 -14.27
N LYS A 170 8.91 -28.12 -14.41
CA LYS A 170 7.76 -28.27 -15.31
C LYS A 170 8.18 -28.40 -16.77
N LEU A 171 9.12 -27.58 -17.22
CA LEU A 171 9.63 -27.57 -18.60
C LEU A 171 10.70 -28.64 -18.84
N GLY A 172 11.46 -28.98 -17.80
CA GLY A 172 12.58 -29.92 -17.87
C GLY A 172 12.16 -31.39 -17.99
N PHE A 173 10.96 -31.75 -17.54
CA PHE A 173 10.49 -33.14 -17.49
C PHE A 173 9.08 -33.32 -18.06
N PRO A 174 8.79 -34.43 -18.78
CA PRO A 174 7.44 -34.81 -19.18
C PRO A 174 6.49 -35.00 -17.99
N ASP A 175 5.18 -34.93 -18.23
CA ASP A 175 4.16 -35.04 -17.16
C ASP A 175 4.05 -36.45 -16.56
N ASP A 176 4.39 -37.48 -17.34
CA ASP A 176 4.44 -38.88 -16.93
C ASP A 176 5.79 -39.27 -16.31
N TYR A 177 6.71 -38.33 -16.12
CA TYR A 177 8.02 -38.61 -15.55
C TYR A 177 7.92 -39.03 -14.08
N ARG A 178 8.61 -40.14 -13.75
CA ARG A 178 8.66 -40.73 -12.41
C ARG A 178 10.05 -40.54 -11.82
N PHE A 179 10.16 -39.75 -10.76
CA PHE A 179 11.41 -39.51 -10.06
C PHE A 179 11.65 -40.61 -9.02
N HIS A 180 12.74 -41.36 -9.14
CA HIS A 180 13.08 -42.39 -8.16
C HIS A 180 13.90 -41.80 -7.01
N TYR A 181 13.94 -42.53 -5.90
CA TYR A 181 14.62 -42.05 -4.69
C TYR A 181 16.10 -41.68 -4.88
N PRO A 182 16.93 -42.32 -5.75
CA PRO A 182 18.32 -41.88 -5.96
C PRO A 182 18.41 -40.54 -6.70
N GLU A 183 17.47 -40.29 -7.62
CA GLU A 183 17.37 -39.01 -8.35
C GLU A 183 17.02 -37.88 -7.39
N LEU A 184 16.04 -38.12 -6.50
CA LEU A 184 15.64 -37.15 -5.48
C LEU A 184 16.76 -36.89 -4.46
N ALA A 185 17.45 -37.95 -4.03
CA ALA A 185 18.57 -37.85 -3.09
C ALA A 185 19.69 -36.95 -3.63
N VAL A 186 20.11 -37.14 -4.89
CA VAL A 186 21.16 -36.29 -5.48
C VAL A 186 20.66 -34.89 -5.83
N MET A 187 19.39 -34.73 -6.20
CA MET A 187 18.81 -33.43 -6.53
C MET A 187 18.70 -32.51 -5.32
N PHE A 188 18.31 -33.06 -4.15
CA PHE A 188 18.06 -32.29 -2.93
C PHE A 188 19.09 -32.46 -1.82
N GLU A 189 20.14 -33.25 -2.04
CA GLU A 189 21.17 -33.56 -1.02
C GLU A 189 20.60 -34.25 0.23
N ILE A 190 19.68 -35.18 0.02
CA ILE A 190 19.02 -35.96 1.07
C ILE A 190 19.53 -37.41 1.03
N SER A 191 19.45 -38.12 2.15
CA SER A 191 19.79 -39.54 2.19
C SER A 191 18.88 -40.37 1.29
N GLU A 192 19.44 -41.39 0.62
CA GLU A 192 18.65 -42.31 -0.20
C GLU A 192 17.60 -43.07 0.62
N GLU A 193 17.89 -43.36 1.89
CA GLU A 193 16.98 -44.07 2.77
C GLU A 193 15.72 -43.25 3.08
N ASP A 194 15.88 -41.95 3.34
CA ASP A 194 14.76 -41.05 3.60
C ASP A 194 13.93 -40.84 2.32
N CYS A 195 14.59 -40.66 1.18
CA CYS A 195 13.91 -40.59 -0.11
C CYS A 195 13.16 -41.89 -0.42
N TYR A 196 13.74 -43.06 -0.12
CA TYR A 196 13.10 -44.36 -0.30
C TYR A 196 11.83 -44.48 0.56
N LYS A 197 11.93 -44.16 1.86
CA LYS A 197 10.78 -44.17 2.78
C LYS A 197 9.69 -43.20 2.32
N TYR A 198 10.08 -42.02 1.84
CA TYR A 198 9.14 -41.02 1.35
C TYR A 198 8.42 -41.49 0.08
N CYS A 199 9.14 -42.02 -0.92
CA CYS A 199 8.55 -42.61 -2.12
C CYS A 199 7.56 -43.73 -1.75
N LEU A 200 7.95 -44.64 -0.84
CA LEU A 200 7.10 -45.74 -0.42
C LEU A 200 5.82 -45.23 0.28
N LYS A 201 5.93 -44.17 1.08
CA LYS A 201 4.78 -43.53 1.72
C LYS A 201 3.83 -42.89 0.70
N GLN A 202 4.36 -42.27 -0.36
CA GLN A 202 3.55 -41.69 -1.43
C GLN A 202 2.86 -42.75 -2.30
N ARG A 203 3.53 -43.90 -2.54
CA ARG A 203 2.86 -45.04 -3.18
C ARG A 203 1.79 -45.64 -2.27
N ALA A 204 2.06 -45.73 -0.97
CA ALA A 204 1.08 -46.20 0.02
C ALA A 204 -0.12 -45.26 0.22
N SER A 205 -0.01 -43.97 -0.13
CA SER A 205 -1.19 -43.08 -0.16
C SER A 205 -2.11 -43.32 -1.37
N ASN A 206 -1.60 -43.96 -2.42
CA ASN A 206 -2.36 -44.34 -3.63
C ASN A 206 -2.25 -45.86 -3.85
N PRO A 207 -2.77 -46.70 -2.93
CA PRO A 207 -2.59 -48.15 -2.97
C PRO A 207 -3.35 -48.84 -4.10
N GLU A 208 -4.22 -48.13 -4.83
CA GLU A 208 -4.94 -48.68 -5.98
C GLU A 208 -4.01 -49.12 -7.12
N GLU A 209 -2.80 -48.54 -7.19
CA GLU A 209 -1.75 -48.95 -8.13
C GLU A 209 -0.99 -50.17 -7.59
N LEU A 210 -1.16 -51.31 -8.26
CA LEU A 210 -0.38 -52.51 -7.96
C LEU A 210 1.12 -52.28 -8.19
N ILE A 211 1.93 -52.83 -7.31
CA ILE A 211 3.39 -52.78 -7.38
C ILE A 211 3.96 -54.09 -7.95
N GLU A 212 5.09 -53.98 -8.63
CA GLU A 212 5.80 -55.09 -9.26
C GLU A 212 6.86 -55.67 -8.31
N LEU A 213 6.67 -56.94 -8.00
CA LEU A 213 7.49 -57.73 -7.10
C LEU A 213 8.21 -58.82 -7.87
N LYS A 214 9.32 -59.31 -7.33
CA LYS A 214 10.00 -60.49 -7.87
C LYS A 214 9.12 -61.72 -7.71
N LEU A 215 8.98 -62.50 -8.77
CA LEU A 215 8.20 -63.74 -8.76
C LEU A 215 8.83 -64.74 -7.80
N LYS A 216 8.12 -65.03 -6.71
CA LYS A 216 8.45 -66.15 -5.80
C LYS A 216 7.58 -67.34 -6.15
N LYS A 217 8.21 -68.50 -6.42
CA LYS A 217 7.45 -69.74 -6.62
C LYS A 217 6.64 -70.05 -5.35
N PRO A 218 5.41 -70.57 -5.47
CA PRO A 218 4.60 -70.91 -4.33
C PRO A 218 5.33 -71.92 -3.43
N GLN A 219 5.23 -71.72 -2.12
CA GLN A 219 5.85 -72.60 -1.13
C GLN A 219 4.80 -73.55 -0.52
N ASN A 220 5.26 -74.66 0.05
CA ASN A 220 4.43 -75.60 0.81
C ASN A 220 3.32 -76.33 0.02
N LEU A 221 3.44 -76.50 -1.31
CA LEU A 221 2.38 -77.13 -2.11
C LEU A 221 2.00 -78.54 -1.64
N ILE A 222 2.98 -79.37 -1.30
CA ILE A 222 2.74 -80.77 -0.89
C ILE A 222 1.98 -80.81 0.44
N SER A 223 2.39 -79.99 1.41
CA SER A 223 1.70 -79.89 2.69
C SER A 223 0.28 -79.34 2.50
N SER A 224 0.12 -78.29 1.72
CA SER A 224 -1.19 -77.70 1.41
C SER A 224 -2.11 -78.71 0.72
N TYR A 225 -1.58 -79.50 -0.23
CA TYR A 225 -2.32 -80.57 -0.88
C TYR A 225 -2.80 -81.64 0.11
N GLY A 226 -1.91 -82.11 0.99
CA GLY A 226 -2.27 -83.07 2.04
C GLY A 226 -3.36 -82.55 2.98
N LEU A 227 -3.27 -81.27 3.37
CA LEU A 227 -4.27 -80.62 4.23
C LEU A 227 -5.62 -80.45 3.51
N ILE A 228 -5.61 -80.03 2.24
CA ILE A 228 -6.84 -79.92 1.43
C ILE A 228 -7.48 -81.29 1.27
N PHE A 229 -6.70 -82.32 0.94
CA PHE A 229 -7.20 -83.69 0.81
C PHE A 229 -7.84 -84.18 2.11
N LEU A 230 -7.16 -84.02 3.25
CA LEU A 230 -7.67 -84.41 4.56
C LEU A 230 -8.97 -83.66 4.91
N GLY A 231 -8.99 -82.35 4.65
CA GLY A 231 -10.17 -81.49 4.88
C GLY A 231 -11.35 -81.89 4.02
N CYS A 232 -11.15 -82.14 2.71
CA CYS A 232 -12.20 -82.60 1.81
C CYS A 232 -12.69 -84.01 2.16
N TRP A 233 -11.78 -84.92 2.51
CA TRP A 233 -12.12 -86.29 2.90
C TRP A 233 -13.06 -86.29 4.11
N PHE A 234 -12.68 -85.63 5.21
CA PHE A 234 -13.55 -85.57 6.39
C PHE A 234 -14.78 -84.67 6.21
N GLY A 235 -14.64 -83.56 5.47
CA GLY A 235 -15.69 -82.56 5.32
C GLY A 235 -16.79 -82.94 4.33
N LEU A 236 -16.50 -83.80 3.34
CA LEU A 236 -17.46 -84.20 2.31
C LEU A 236 -17.97 -85.64 2.46
N SER A 237 -17.30 -86.49 3.25
CA SER A 237 -17.82 -87.83 3.61
C SER A 237 -18.93 -87.76 4.67
N ASN A 238 -19.93 -86.92 4.44
CA ASN A 238 -21.13 -86.77 5.26
C ASN A 238 -22.32 -86.33 4.40
N ALA A 239 -23.53 -86.35 4.96
CA ALA A 239 -24.76 -85.96 4.26
C ALA A 239 -25.16 -84.49 4.47
N VAL A 240 -24.24 -83.60 4.89
CA VAL A 240 -24.58 -82.21 5.25
C VAL A 240 -25.20 -81.45 4.08
N LEU A 241 -24.64 -81.59 2.87
CA LEU A 241 -25.12 -80.92 1.66
C LEU A 241 -26.37 -81.59 1.05
N GLY A 242 -26.71 -82.80 1.46
CA GLY A 242 -27.89 -83.55 1.01
C GLY A 242 -29.05 -83.54 2.01
N ASN A 243 -28.88 -82.90 3.18
CA ASN A 243 -29.86 -82.92 4.24
C ASN A 243 -31.05 -81.98 3.94
N ALA A 244 -32.24 -82.33 4.42
CA ALA A 244 -33.43 -81.48 4.38
C ALA A 244 -33.18 -80.09 5.00
N TRP A 245 -32.35 -80.00 6.04
CA TRP A 245 -31.95 -78.70 6.61
C TRP A 245 -31.24 -77.79 5.60
N PHE A 246 -30.36 -78.36 4.77
CA PHE A 246 -29.65 -77.59 3.75
C PHE A 246 -30.62 -77.04 2.71
N PHE A 247 -31.54 -77.86 2.21
CA PHE A 247 -32.54 -77.43 1.22
C PHE A 247 -33.65 -76.53 1.78
N ALA A 248 -34.03 -76.69 3.05
CA ALA A 248 -35.11 -75.92 3.65
C ALA A 248 -34.64 -74.61 4.32
N LYS A 249 -33.38 -74.53 4.76
CA LYS A 249 -32.85 -73.38 5.50
C LYS A 249 -31.64 -72.77 4.81
N THR A 250 -30.55 -73.52 4.66
CA THR A 250 -29.29 -72.94 4.18
C THR A 250 -29.40 -72.36 2.78
N LEU A 251 -29.95 -73.14 1.84
CA LEU A 251 -30.08 -72.73 0.45
C LEU A 251 -31.11 -71.60 0.27
N PRO A 252 -32.35 -71.66 0.82
CA PRO A 252 -33.31 -70.57 0.69
C PRO A 252 -32.84 -69.27 1.33
N PHE A 253 -32.29 -69.32 2.55
CA PHE A 253 -31.80 -68.10 3.22
C PHE A 253 -30.60 -67.50 2.49
N GLY A 254 -29.63 -68.34 2.11
CA GLY A 254 -28.46 -67.89 1.36
C GLY A 254 -28.84 -67.28 0.01
N ALA A 255 -29.74 -67.94 -0.74
CA ALA A 255 -30.20 -67.44 -2.03
C ALA A 255 -30.99 -66.14 -1.89
N VAL A 256 -31.92 -66.03 -0.93
CA VAL A 256 -32.69 -64.81 -0.70
C VAL A 256 -31.79 -63.65 -0.26
N PHE A 257 -30.86 -63.88 0.67
CA PHE A 257 -29.91 -62.84 1.07
C PHE A 257 -29.04 -62.38 -0.09
N TYR A 258 -28.54 -63.31 -0.90
CA TYR A 258 -27.74 -62.96 -2.07
C TYR A 258 -28.56 -62.20 -3.12
N MET A 259 -29.78 -62.63 -3.42
CA MET A 259 -30.67 -61.95 -4.38
C MET A 259 -31.03 -60.53 -3.91
N LEU A 260 -31.38 -60.36 -2.62
CA LEU A 260 -31.67 -59.05 -2.05
C LEU A 260 -30.43 -58.15 -2.04
N ALA A 261 -29.28 -58.69 -1.61
CA ALA A 261 -28.02 -57.93 -1.59
C ALA A 261 -27.57 -57.53 -3.00
N ALA A 262 -27.73 -58.40 -4.00
CA ALA A 262 -27.39 -58.11 -5.39
C ALA A 262 -28.35 -57.06 -6.00
N TYR A 263 -29.65 -57.16 -5.72
CA TYR A 263 -30.65 -56.23 -6.25
C TYR A 263 -30.57 -54.84 -5.59
N PHE A 264 -30.40 -54.78 -4.27
CA PHE A 264 -30.37 -53.53 -3.50
C PHE A 264 -28.96 -53.03 -3.15
N GLN A 265 -27.92 -53.57 -3.77
CA GLN A 265 -26.51 -53.30 -3.41
C GLN A 265 -26.20 -51.80 -3.36
N LYS A 266 -26.65 -51.06 -4.38
CA LYS A 266 -26.41 -49.62 -4.52
C LYS A 266 -27.16 -48.85 -3.44
N THR A 267 -28.45 -49.12 -3.26
CA THR A 267 -29.30 -48.43 -2.29
C THR A 267 -28.80 -48.60 -0.86
N LEU A 268 -28.39 -49.83 -0.49
CA LEU A 268 -27.84 -50.09 0.85
C LEU A 268 -26.55 -49.32 1.11
N LYS A 269 -25.66 -49.26 0.11
CA LYS A 269 -24.41 -48.49 0.19
C LYS A 269 -24.68 -46.99 0.31
N GLU A 270 -25.56 -46.45 -0.51
CA GLU A 270 -25.93 -45.03 -0.48
C GLU A 270 -26.57 -44.63 0.86
N MET A 271 -27.43 -45.48 1.42
CA MET A 271 -27.98 -45.24 2.76
C MET A 271 -26.91 -45.23 3.85
N ALA A 272 -25.96 -46.17 3.80
CA ALA A 272 -24.87 -46.24 4.76
C ALA A 272 -23.89 -45.06 4.65
N TRP A 273 -23.59 -44.62 3.42
CA TRP A 273 -22.64 -43.51 3.18
C TRP A 273 -23.26 -42.12 3.34
N LYS A 274 -24.59 -42.00 3.37
CA LYS A 274 -25.28 -40.71 3.45
C LYS A 274 -24.84 -39.88 4.67
N GLU A 275 -24.79 -40.50 5.85
CA GLU A 275 -24.39 -39.82 7.08
C GLU A 275 -22.90 -39.51 7.09
N GLU A 276 -22.06 -40.47 6.67
CA GLU A 276 -20.62 -40.30 6.58
C GLU A 276 -20.24 -39.13 5.64
N ASN A 277 -20.82 -39.08 4.45
CA ASN A 277 -20.59 -38.00 3.49
C ASN A 277 -21.05 -36.65 4.05
N ALA A 278 -22.24 -36.58 4.67
CA ALA A 278 -22.73 -35.35 5.26
C ALA A 278 -21.81 -34.83 6.40
N LEU A 279 -21.20 -35.73 7.17
CA LEU A 279 -20.24 -35.35 8.21
C LEU A 279 -18.91 -34.86 7.61
N ILE A 280 -18.42 -35.51 6.56
CA ILE A 280 -17.20 -35.09 5.84
C ILE A 280 -17.40 -33.72 5.20
N ASP A 281 -18.53 -33.52 4.52
CA ASP A 281 -18.86 -32.25 3.86
C ASP A 281 -18.96 -31.12 4.89
N LYS A 282 -19.67 -31.36 6.00
CA LYS A 282 -19.76 -30.37 7.09
C LYS A 282 -18.40 -30.04 7.70
N ALA A 283 -17.56 -31.04 7.94
CA ALA A 283 -16.22 -30.82 8.49
C ALA A 283 -15.32 -30.03 7.52
N LYS A 284 -15.46 -30.28 6.22
CA LYS A 284 -14.75 -29.53 5.19
C LYS A 284 -15.22 -28.07 5.13
N GLU A 285 -16.53 -27.84 5.11
CA GLU A 285 -17.11 -26.49 5.11
C GLU A 285 -16.69 -25.68 6.34
N GLU A 286 -16.72 -26.28 7.53
CA GLU A 286 -16.28 -25.63 8.76
C GLU A 286 -14.79 -25.28 8.72
N LYS A 287 -13.95 -26.18 8.21
CA LYS A 287 -12.52 -25.93 8.03
C LYS A 287 -12.30 -24.77 7.05
N ASP A 288 -12.89 -24.85 5.86
CA ASP A 288 -12.72 -23.85 4.79
C ASP A 288 -13.18 -22.46 5.28
N TYR A 289 -14.33 -22.39 5.96
CA TYR A 289 -14.82 -21.15 6.58
C TYR A 289 -13.84 -20.57 7.61
N CYS A 290 -13.29 -21.41 8.49
CA CYS A 290 -12.35 -20.96 9.50
C CYS A 290 -11.02 -20.50 8.90
N GLU A 291 -10.47 -21.24 7.93
CA GLU A 291 -9.24 -20.87 7.22
C GLU A 291 -9.41 -19.52 6.52
N ASP A 292 -10.52 -19.31 5.82
CA ASP A 292 -10.84 -18.05 5.16
C ASP A 292 -11.03 -16.90 6.15
N ALA A 293 -11.73 -17.12 7.26
CA ALA A 293 -11.93 -16.11 8.28
C ALA A 293 -10.59 -15.67 8.91
N ILE A 294 -9.72 -16.63 9.23
CA ILE A 294 -8.38 -16.37 9.78
C ILE A 294 -7.53 -15.64 8.75
N TYR A 295 -7.49 -16.11 7.51
CA TYR A 295 -6.71 -15.49 6.44
C TYR A 295 -7.13 -14.03 6.19
N ASN A 296 -8.43 -13.77 6.10
CA ASN A 296 -8.97 -12.42 5.91
C ASN A 296 -8.66 -11.50 7.08
N GLN A 297 -8.69 -12.02 8.31
CA GLN A 297 -8.35 -11.25 9.50
C GLN A 297 -6.86 -10.92 9.55
N LEU A 298 -5.99 -11.88 9.24
CA LEU A 298 -4.55 -11.65 9.12
C LEU A 298 -4.23 -10.60 8.05
N LYS A 299 -4.90 -10.68 6.89
CA LYS A 299 -4.73 -9.71 5.81
C LYS A 299 -5.07 -8.29 6.24
N ARG A 300 -6.13 -8.09 7.02
CA ARG A 300 -6.49 -6.77 7.58
C ARG A 300 -5.43 -6.24 8.54
N TYR A 301 -4.79 -7.11 9.31
CA TYR A 301 -3.76 -6.71 10.27
C TYR A 301 -2.39 -6.47 9.63
N MET A 302 -2.11 -6.99 8.44
CA MET A 302 -0.83 -6.71 7.76
C MET A 302 -0.61 -5.21 7.52
N ASP A 303 -1.67 -4.44 7.25
CA ASP A 303 -1.56 -2.99 7.01
C ASP A 303 -1.16 -2.19 8.25
N THR A 304 -1.34 -2.74 9.45
CA THR A 304 -0.96 -2.06 10.70
C THR A 304 0.56 -1.92 10.86
N SER A 305 1.34 -2.77 10.20
CA SER A 305 2.80 -2.69 10.20
C SER A 305 3.34 -1.39 9.59
N ARG A 306 2.61 -0.80 8.62
CA ARG A 306 2.99 0.44 7.94
C ARG A 306 2.81 1.71 8.78
N CYS A 307 2.10 1.62 9.89
CA CYS A 307 1.90 2.76 10.78
C CYS A 307 3.23 3.29 11.34
N ALA A 308 4.18 2.38 11.65
CA ALA A 308 5.51 2.76 12.11
C ALA A 308 6.26 3.57 11.05
N ASP A 309 6.23 3.11 9.79
CA ASP A 309 6.88 3.80 8.67
C ASP A 309 6.33 5.22 8.48
N TYR A 310 5.01 5.41 8.63
CA TYR A 310 4.39 6.74 8.52
C TYR A 310 4.82 7.69 9.64
N VAL A 311 4.94 7.19 10.87
CA VAL A 311 5.41 8.00 12.01
C VAL A 311 6.88 8.38 11.85
N GLU A 312 7.70 7.48 11.30
CA GLU A 312 9.11 7.77 11.01
C GLU A 312 9.24 8.84 9.92
N GLN A 313 8.47 8.72 8.83
CA GLN A 313 8.46 9.68 7.72
C GLN A 313 7.95 11.07 8.12
N PHE A 314 7.03 11.14 9.08
CA PHE A 314 6.40 12.40 9.50
C PHE A 314 7.41 13.49 9.88
N LYS A 315 8.48 13.12 10.60
CA LYS A 315 9.50 14.10 11.04
C LYS A 315 10.24 14.71 9.85
N ASP A 316 10.65 13.89 8.90
CA ASP A 316 11.43 14.32 7.73
C ASP A 316 10.57 15.11 6.74
N GLU A 317 9.30 14.71 6.58
CA GLU A 317 8.32 15.45 5.78
C GLU A 317 8.05 16.84 6.36
N VAL A 318 7.76 16.94 7.67
CA VAL A 318 7.51 18.23 8.32
C VAL A 318 8.73 19.15 8.23
N ALA A 319 9.94 18.61 8.45
CA ALA A 319 11.17 19.40 8.34
C ALA A 319 11.37 19.94 6.91
N THR A 320 11.05 19.16 5.88
CA THR A 320 11.15 19.56 4.48
C THR A 320 10.07 20.59 4.13
N ARG A 321 8.81 20.33 4.50
CA ARG A 321 7.69 21.25 4.28
C ARG A 321 7.89 22.60 4.97
N MET A 322 8.49 22.62 6.15
CA MET A 322 8.80 23.89 6.85
C MET A 322 9.83 24.74 6.08
N LYS A 323 10.78 24.13 5.38
CA LYS A 323 11.73 24.86 4.52
C LYS A 323 11.02 25.43 3.29
N GLU A 324 10.19 24.62 2.63
CA GLU A 324 9.38 25.04 1.49
C GLU A 324 8.42 26.17 1.87
N TYR A 325 7.77 26.05 3.03
CA TYR A 325 6.85 27.06 3.55
C TYR A 325 7.53 28.41 3.80
N ARG A 326 8.73 28.41 4.39
CA ARG A 326 9.52 29.64 4.60
C ARG A 326 9.85 30.32 3.27
N ALA A 327 10.27 29.56 2.25
CA ALA A 327 10.55 30.10 0.94
C ALA A 327 9.27 30.67 0.26
N ALA A 328 8.15 29.97 0.39
CA ALA A 328 6.85 30.42 -0.12
C ALA A 328 6.37 31.69 0.59
N LEU A 329 6.57 31.80 1.90
CA LEU A 329 6.20 32.99 2.68
C LEU A 329 7.00 34.22 2.23
N LEU A 330 8.32 34.09 2.03
CA LEU A 330 9.15 35.19 1.51
C LEU A 330 8.70 35.61 0.11
N HIS A 331 8.35 34.64 -0.75
CA HIS A 331 7.82 34.94 -2.08
C HIS A 331 6.47 35.66 -2.00
N HIS A 332 5.59 35.24 -1.08
CA HIS A 332 4.31 35.90 -0.83
C HIS A 332 4.50 37.36 -0.38
N MET A 333 5.39 37.60 0.59
CA MET A 333 5.72 38.96 1.07
C MET A 333 6.25 39.85 -0.06
N LYS A 334 7.14 39.31 -0.91
CA LYS A 334 7.65 40.04 -2.08
C LYS A 334 6.52 40.39 -3.06
N LYS A 335 5.60 39.44 -3.30
CA LYS A 335 4.46 39.64 -4.20
C LYS A 335 3.50 40.70 -3.67
N GLU A 336 3.17 40.66 -2.37
CA GLU A 336 2.30 41.66 -1.74
C GLU A 336 2.93 43.06 -1.74
N SER A 337 4.23 43.15 -1.44
CA SER A 337 4.97 44.42 -1.55
C SER A 337 4.90 45.00 -2.96
N ALA A 338 5.13 44.18 -3.99
CA ALA A 338 5.01 44.62 -5.38
C ALA A 338 3.55 44.98 -5.75
N ARG A 339 2.56 44.25 -5.23
CA ARG A 339 1.14 44.51 -5.48
C ARG A 339 0.72 45.86 -4.91
N LEU A 340 1.03 46.14 -3.64
CA LEU A 340 0.70 47.41 -2.98
C LEU A 340 1.38 48.59 -3.66
N MET A 341 2.66 48.45 -4.03
CA MET A 341 3.39 49.49 -4.75
C MET A 341 2.76 49.77 -6.13
N ASN A 342 2.42 48.72 -6.89
CA ASN A 342 1.77 48.88 -8.19
C ASN A 342 0.38 49.51 -8.07
N GLU A 343 -0.42 49.08 -7.09
CA GLU A 343 -1.73 49.69 -6.79
C GLU A 343 -1.57 51.18 -6.47
N ARG A 344 -0.52 51.53 -5.72
CA ARG A 344 -0.25 52.93 -5.38
C ARG A 344 0.18 53.77 -6.58
N LEU A 345 1.09 53.25 -7.41
CA LEU A 345 1.50 53.90 -8.66
C LEU A 345 0.33 54.07 -9.64
N GLN A 346 -0.55 53.08 -9.74
CA GLN A 346 -1.77 53.18 -10.54
C GLN A 346 -2.71 54.27 -10.02
N ASN A 347 -2.91 54.34 -8.70
CA ASN A 347 -3.71 55.39 -8.08
C ASN A 347 -3.12 56.79 -8.31
N MET A 348 -1.79 56.95 -8.21
CA MET A 348 -1.12 58.20 -8.55
C MET A 348 -1.36 58.59 -10.01
N LEU A 349 -1.18 57.65 -10.94
CA LEU A 349 -1.40 57.88 -12.37
C LEU A 349 -2.86 58.26 -12.67
N LEU A 350 -3.84 57.62 -12.01
CA LEU A 350 -5.25 57.95 -12.19
C LEU A 350 -5.57 59.35 -11.68
N GLN A 351 -5.03 59.75 -10.53
CA GLN A 351 -5.23 61.10 -10.00
C GLN A 351 -4.52 62.16 -10.86
N GLU A 352 -3.30 61.91 -11.32
CA GLU A 352 -2.59 62.80 -12.25
C GLU A 352 -3.40 63.03 -13.55
N ASN A 353 -3.93 61.95 -14.13
CA ASN A 353 -4.81 62.04 -15.29
C ASN A 353 -6.10 62.82 -15.00
N ALA A 354 -6.68 62.66 -13.81
CA ALA A 354 -7.86 63.40 -13.39
C ALA A 354 -7.57 64.90 -13.23
N ILE A 355 -6.42 65.26 -12.65
CA ILE A 355 -5.94 66.64 -12.54
C ILE A 355 -5.75 67.22 -13.95
N SER A 356 -5.03 66.51 -14.83
CA SER A 356 -4.80 66.96 -16.22
C SER A 356 -6.12 67.24 -16.96
N ARG A 357 -7.09 66.33 -16.86
CA ARG A 357 -8.43 66.54 -17.44
C ARG A 357 -9.19 67.69 -16.79
N SER A 358 -9.11 67.82 -15.46
CA SER A 358 -9.78 68.90 -14.74
C SER A 358 -9.19 70.26 -15.13
N VAL A 359 -7.86 70.37 -15.23
CA VAL A 359 -7.17 71.60 -15.63
C VAL A 359 -7.55 71.99 -17.05
N GLN A 360 -7.58 71.04 -17.99
CA GLN A 360 -8.04 71.29 -19.36
C GLN A 360 -9.49 71.81 -19.38
N LYS A 361 -10.37 71.20 -18.59
CA LYS A 361 -11.77 71.63 -18.49
C LYS A 361 -11.90 73.03 -17.88
N THR A 362 -11.28 73.26 -16.73
CA THR A 362 -11.28 74.58 -16.06
C THR A 362 -10.69 75.66 -16.97
N MET A 363 -9.65 75.35 -17.74
CA MET A 363 -9.06 76.28 -18.70
C MET A 363 -10.07 76.68 -19.79
N VAL A 364 -10.82 75.74 -20.36
CA VAL A 364 -11.84 76.03 -21.37
C VAL A 364 -13.02 76.79 -20.76
N ASP A 365 -13.50 76.38 -19.59
CA ASP A 365 -14.63 77.02 -18.89
C ASP A 365 -14.30 78.47 -18.50
N GLU A 366 -13.09 78.74 -18.00
CA GLU A 366 -12.63 80.09 -17.68
C GLU A 366 -12.38 80.92 -18.95
N LEU A 367 -11.84 80.33 -20.02
CA LEU A 367 -11.73 81.02 -21.32
C LEU A 367 -13.11 81.43 -21.85
N MET A 368 -14.11 80.55 -21.75
CA MET A 368 -15.50 80.85 -22.11
C MET A 368 -16.10 81.94 -21.21
N SER A 369 -15.87 81.87 -19.90
CA SER A 369 -16.36 82.85 -18.92
C SER A 369 -15.77 84.24 -19.22
N VAL A 370 -14.45 84.35 -19.35
CA VAL A 370 -13.77 85.61 -19.63
C VAL A 370 -14.17 86.14 -21.01
N PHE A 371 -14.36 85.29 -22.02
CA PHE A 371 -14.90 85.73 -23.31
C PHE A 371 -16.31 86.32 -23.17
N ARG A 372 -17.23 85.63 -22.47
CA ARG A 372 -18.59 86.12 -22.22
C ARG A 372 -18.62 87.44 -21.45
N GLU A 373 -17.67 87.66 -20.54
CA GLU A 373 -17.54 88.92 -19.79
C GLU A 373 -16.95 90.06 -20.65
N THR A 374 -16.04 89.73 -21.57
CA THR A 374 -15.27 90.71 -22.36
C THR A 374 -15.98 91.10 -23.66
N PHE A 375 -16.62 90.16 -24.34
CA PHE A 375 -17.34 90.37 -25.60
C PHE A 375 -18.39 91.51 -25.55
N PRO A 376 -19.30 91.59 -24.55
CA PRO A 376 -20.29 92.67 -24.49
C PRO A 376 -19.68 94.05 -24.22
N LYS A 377 -18.46 94.10 -23.66
CA LYS A 377 -17.79 95.35 -23.25
C LYS A 377 -16.80 95.88 -24.29
N ASN A 378 -16.47 95.11 -25.31
CA ASN A 378 -15.42 95.44 -26.27
C ASN A 378 -16.01 95.62 -27.68
N ALA A 379 -16.33 96.87 -28.04
CA ALA A 379 -16.88 97.23 -29.35
C ALA A 379 -16.02 96.72 -30.53
N LYS A 380 -14.68 96.70 -30.38
CA LYS A 380 -13.77 96.21 -31.42
C LYS A 380 -13.92 94.70 -31.69
N LEU A 381 -14.24 93.92 -30.67
CA LEU A 381 -14.50 92.47 -30.83
C LEU A 381 -15.86 92.21 -31.48
N GLN A 382 -16.85 93.07 -31.22
CA GLN A 382 -18.18 92.99 -31.84
C GLN A 382 -18.12 93.36 -33.33
N ASP A 383 -17.42 94.44 -33.67
CA ASP A 383 -17.19 94.84 -35.06
C ASP A 383 -16.38 93.77 -35.82
N ALA A 384 -15.37 93.18 -35.19
CA ALA A 384 -14.62 92.07 -35.76
C ALA A 384 -15.47 90.83 -36.00
N ALA A 385 -16.48 90.56 -35.15
CA ALA A 385 -17.39 89.42 -35.32
C ALA A 385 -18.38 89.66 -36.47
N ILE A 386 -18.90 90.88 -36.59
CA ILE A 386 -19.77 91.28 -37.71
C ILE A 386 -19.00 91.20 -39.02
N ASN A 387 -17.77 91.72 -39.06
CA ASN A 387 -16.93 91.64 -40.26
C ASN A 387 -16.57 90.20 -40.65
N ALA A 388 -16.26 89.34 -39.67
CA ALA A 388 -16.01 87.93 -39.92
C ALA A 388 -17.26 87.22 -40.50
N ALA A 389 -18.46 87.52 -39.97
CA ALA A 389 -19.72 86.98 -40.49
C ALA A 389 -20.04 87.50 -41.91
N ILE A 390 -19.76 88.77 -42.21
CA ILE A 390 -19.93 89.34 -43.56
C ILE A 390 -19.00 88.63 -44.56
N SER A 391 -17.73 88.41 -44.19
CA SER A 391 -16.78 87.66 -45.02
C SER A 391 -17.23 86.22 -45.27
N GLU A 392 -17.74 85.54 -44.24
CA GLU A 392 -18.23 84.16 -44.36
C GLU A 392 -19.45 84.04 -45.29
N ILE A 393 -20.40 84.98 -45.19
CA ILE A 393 -21.57 85.07 -46.09
C ILE A 393 -21.13 85.37 -47.54
N ALA A 394 -20.05 86.14 -47.72
CA ALA A 394 -19.47 86.43 -49.03
C ALA A 394 -18.73 85.22 -49.66
N GLY A 395 -18.65 84.08 -48.97
CA GLY A 395 -17.97 82.87 -49.44
C GLY A 395 -16.45 82.89 -49.24
N GLU A 396 -15.91 83.93 -48.61
CA GLU A 396 -14.52 83.98 -48.16
C GLU A 396 -14.45 83.24 -46.82
N THR A 397 -13.64 82.18 -46.70
CA THR A 397 -13.44 81.56 -45.39
C THR A 397 -12.64 82.54 -44.52
N PRO A 398 -13.23 83.13 -43.45
CA PRO A 398 -12.49 84.06 -42.62
C PRO A 398 -11.33 83.29 -41.97
N LYS A 399 -10.09 83.70 -42.23
CA LYS A 399 -8.89 82.98 -41.75
C LYS A 399 -8.87 82.80 -40.22
N ARG A 400 -9.51 83.71 -39.47
CA ARG A 400 -9.71 83.62 -38.02
C ARG A 400 -10.93 84.41 -37.57
N ASP A 401 -11.90 83.73 -36.97
CA ASP A 401 -12.99 84.34 -36.19
C ASP A 401 -12.39 85.03 -34.93
N PRO A 402 -12.90 86.20 -34.48
CA PRO A 402 -12.55 86.77 -33.17
C PRO A 402 -12.67 85.80 -31.98
N VAL A 403 -13.61 84.84 -31.99
CA VAL A 403 -13.69 83.79 -30.97
C VAL A 403 -12.44 82.90 -31.03
N PHE A 404 -12.10 82.40 -32.22
CA PHE A 404 -10.91 81.57 -32.43
C PHE A 404 -9.62 82.31 -32.06
N THR A 405 -9.54 83.61 -32.37
CA THR A 405 -8.39 84.46 -32.06
C THR A 405 -8.26 84.65 -30.54
N PHE A 406 -9.36 84.98 -29.86
CA PHE A 406 -9.39 85.13 -28.40
C PHE A 406 -8.98 83.85 -27.66
N PHE A 407 -9.49 82.70 -28.09
CA PHE A 407 -9.12 81.40 -27.50
C PHE A 407 -7.64 81.07 -27.73
N ASN A 408 -7.12 81.26 -28.94
CA ASN A 408 -5.70 80.98 -29.21
C ASN A 408 -4.76 81.94 -28.48
N ASP A 409 -5.11 83.22 -28.37
CA ASP A 409 -4.31 84.21 -27.63
C ASP A 409 -4.35 83.93 -26.12
N GLY A 410 -5.50 83.49 -25.59
CA GLY A 410 -5.66 83.03 -24.22
C GLY A 410 -4.81 81.78 -23.92
N LEU A 411 -4.86 80.77 -24.79
CA LEU A 411 -4.04 79.56 -24.70
C LEU A 411 -2.54 79.87 -24.86
N ALA A 412 -2.16 80.77 -25.76
CA ALA A 412 -0.78 81.21 -25.94
C ALA A 412 -0.28 81.99 -24.71
N SER A 413 -1.13 82.80 -24.08
CA SER A 413 -0.82 83.49 -22.82
C SER A 413 -0.62 82.53 -21.66
N PHE A 414 -1.43 81.47 -21.58
CA PHE A 414 -1.26 80.38 -20.61
C PHE A 414 0.04 79.61 -20.83
N ARG A 415 0.34 79.22 -22.08
CA ARG A 415 1.60 78.53 -22.42
C ARG A 415 2.85 79.37 -22.15
N SER A 416 2.79 80.67 -22.39
CA SER A 416 3.90 81.61 -22.17
C SER A 416 3.96 82.16 -20.75
N ASN A 417 3.07 81.72 -19.86
CA ASN A 417 2.96 82.14 -18.46
C ASN A 417 2.87 83.67 -18.28
N LYS A 418 2.29 84.37 -19.26
CA LYS A 418 2.10 85.82 -19.21
C LYS A 418 0.96 86.14 -18.24
N PRO A 419 1.10 87.14 -17.35
CA PRO A 419 0.07 87.46 -16.37
C PRO A 419 -1.20 87.98 -17.05
N SER A 420 -2.20 87.12 -17.16
CA SER A 420 -3.57 87.47 -17.57
C SER A 420 -4.57 86.95 -16.53
N GLU A 421 -5.78 87.50 -16.54
CA GLU A 421 -6.84 87.10 -15.60
C GLU A 421 -7.18 85.60 -15.71
N ILE A 422 -7.14 85.07 -16.94
CA ILE A 422 -7.33 83.63 -17.24
C ILE A 422 -6.22 82.79 -16.60
N VAL A 423 -4.96 83.23 -16.72
CA VAL A 423 -3.80 82.52 -16.17
C VAL A 423 -3.86 82.50 -14.64
N LYS A 424 -4.29 83.58 -13.99
CA LYS A 424 -4.45 83.61 -12.52
C LYS A 424 -5.50 82.63 -12.02
N ARG A 425 -6.68 82.58 -12.65
CA ARG A 425 -7.78 81.68 -12.25
C ARG A 425 -7.44 80.20 -12.49
N CYS A 426 -6.85 79.88 -13.64
CA CYS A 426 -6.42 78.53 -13.95
C CYS A 426 -5.27 78.06 -13.04
N LYS A 427 -4.33 78.96 -12.70
CA LYS A 427 -3.22 78.66 -11.79
C LYS A 427 -3.70 78.40 -10.37
N ALA A 428 -4.63 79.18 -9.85
CA ALA A 428 -5.22 78.95 -8.53
C ALA A 428 -5.96 77.61 -8.43
N ALA A 429 -6.70 77.23 -9.48
CA ALA A 429 -7.37 75.93 -9.55
C ALA A 429 -6.36 74.76 -9.61
N PHE A 430 -5.28 74.91 -10.39
CA PHE A 430 -4.19 73.94 -10.47
C PHE A 430 -3.48 73.77 -9.12
N GLU A 431 -3.05 74.87 -8.49
CA GLU A 431 -2.35 74.84 -7.20
C GLU A 431 -3.21 74.21 -6.08
N SER A 432 -4.53 74.43 -6.11
CA SER A 432 -5.45 73.78 -5.17
C SER A 432 -5.53 72.27 -5.36
N GLN A 433 -5.53 71.78 -6.60
CA GLN A 433 -5.58 70.35 -6.90
C GLN A 433 -4.23 69.66 -6.67
N GLU A 434 -3.14 70.34 -6.99
CA GLU A 434 -1.78 69.89 -6.72
C GLU A 434 -1.54 69.72 -5.21
N ARG A 435 -2.05 70.64 -4.37
CA ARG A 435 -2.00 70.48 -2.90
C ARG A 435 -2.76 69.26 -2.41
N GLN A 436 -3.96 69.01 -2.92
CA GLN A 436 -4.74 67.82 -2.55
C GLN A 436 -4.04 66.51 -2.96
N PHE A 437 -3.39 66.52 -4.14
CA PHE A 437 -2.58 65.40 -4.60
C PHE A 437 -1.37 65.15 -3.69
N LEU A 438 -0.63 66.20 -3.36
CA LEU A 438 0.52 66.10 -2.46
C LEU A 438 0.10 65.67 -1.06
N GLU A 439 -1.00 66.18 -0.49
CA GLU A 439 -1.52 65.73 0.81
C GLU A 439 -1.91 64.25 0.83
N ALA A 440 -2.40 63.71 -0.29
CA ALA A 440 -2.80 62.32 -0.40
C ALA A 440 -1.62 61.34 -0.54
N PHE A 441 -0.50 61.78 -1.13
CA PHE A 441 0.62 60.90 -1.53
C PHE A 441 1.98 61.24 -0.92
N THR A 442 2.10 62.37 -0.23
CA THR A 442 3.33 62.81 0.44
C THR A 442 3.07 63.10 1.92
N ILE A 443 4.14 63.28 2.69
CA ILE A 443 4.04 63.69 4.10
C ILE A 443 4.02 65.21 4.18
N GLY A 444 3.09 65.77 4.95
CA GLY A 444 3.07 67.19 5.23
C GLY A 444 4.17 67.61 6.21
N GLU A 445 4.67 68.85 6.08
CA GLU A 445 5.74 69.38 6.94
C GLU A 445 5.41 69.28 8.45
N LYS A 446 4.13 69.42 8.82
CA LYS A 446 3.67 69.32 10.21
C LYS A 446 3.81 67.91 10.78
N GLU A 447 3.46 66.89 10.00
CA GLU A 447 3.56 65.48 10.43
C GLU A 447 5.04 65.06 10.50
N ALA A 448 5.87 65.51 9.55
CA ALA A 448 7.33 65.30 9.60
C ALA A 448 7.97 65.99 10.83
N ALA A 449 7.54 67.22 11.15
CA ALA A 449 7.98 67.92 12.35
C ALA A 449 7.55 67.17 13.64
N GLU A 450 6.33 66.61 13.68
CA GLU A 450 5.83 65.79 14.80
C GLU A 450 6.69 64.53 14.99
N VAL A 451 7.00 63.80 13.92
CA VAL A 451 7.85 62.60 13.97
C VAL A 451 9.29 62.96 14.37
N SER A 452 9.86 64.03 13.83
CA SER A 452 11.22 64.48 14.18
C SER A 452 11.32 64.94 15.64
N ALA A 453 10.27 65.55 16.21
CA ALA A 453 10.22 65.92 17.62
C ALA A 453 10.18 64.68 18.53
N LEU A 454 9.40 63.66 18.16
CA LEU A 454 9.39 62.37 18.86
C LEU A 454 10.73 61.65 18.72
N ALA A 455 11.37 61.70 17.56
CA ALA A 455 12.69 61.10 17.32
C ALA A 455 13.78 61.76 18.19
N ARG A 456 13.79 63.09 18.29
CA ARG A 456 14.73 63.85 19.14
C ARG A 456 14.58 63.51 20.64
N GLN A 457 13.38 63.18 21.11
CA GLN A 457 13.15 62.75 22.50
C GLN A 457 13.71 61.35 22.79
N CYS A 458 13.78 60.49 21.76
CA CYS A 458 14.30 59.12 21.87
C CYS A 458 15.82 59.03 21.70
N GLN A 459 16.50 60.12 21.35
CA GLN A 459 17.90 60.08 21.00
C GLN A 459 18.78 59.83 22.24
N ASP A 460 19.65 58.81 22.15
CA ASP A 460 20.65 58.49 23.17
C ASP A 460 22.00 58.15 22.52
N GLY A 461 22.84 59.16 22.27
CA GLY A 461 24.09 59.00 21.51
C GLY A 461 23.83 58.55 20.06
N ASP A 462 24.48 57.48 19.62
CA ASP A 462 24.26 56.82 18.30
C ASP A 462 23.02 55.87 18.30
N GLY A 463 22.38 55.71 19.47
CA GLY A 463 21.22 54.85 19.69
C GLY A 463 19.89 55.62 19.75
N MET A 464 18.79 54.90 19.57
CA MET A 464 17.42 55.38 19.79
C MET A 464 16.77 54.51 20.84
N ASP A 465 16.42 55.11 21.98
CA ASP A 465 15.79 54.42 23.10
C ASP A 465 14.31 54.81 23.20
N LEU A 466 13.43 53.84 22.89
CA LEU A 466 11.98 54.02 22.93
C LEU A 466 11.42 54.10 24.35
N SER A 467 12.20 53.71 25.37
CA SER A 467 11.75 53.76 26.77
C SER A 467 11.54 55.18 27.30
N ARG A 468 12.04 56.19 26.57
CA ARG A 468 11.90 57.62 26.87
C ARG A 468 10.56 58.22 26.43
N LEU A 469 9.80 57.53 25.59
CA LEU A 469 8.45 57.95 25.17
C LEU A 469 7.40 57.47 26.17
N SER A 470 6.38 58.28 26.41
CA SER A 470 5.18 57.82 27.14
C SER A 470 4.38 56.80 26.31
N GLU A 471 3.53 55.99 26.96
CA GLU A 471 2.67 55.02 26.25
C GLU A 471 1.79 55.68 25.18
N ASP A 472 1.29 56.89 25.45
CA ASP A 472 0.48 57.65 24.50
C ASP A 472 1.31 58.14 23.30
N GLN A 473 2.54 58.59 23.54
CA GLN A 473 3.46 59.00 22.47
C GLN A 473 3.90 57.82 21.62
N LEU A 474 4.10 56.64 22.23
CA LEU A 474 4.49 55.43 21.52
C LEU A 474 3.35 54.89 20.66
N ARG A 475 2.10 54.93 21.16
CA ARG A 475 0.90 54.65 20.34
C ARG A 475 0.75 55.65 19.21
N ARG A 476 1.01 56.94 19.46
CA ARG A 476 0.96 57.97 18.42
C ARG A 476 2.02 57.73 17.33
N ALA A 477 3.24 57.36 17.72
CA ALA A 477 4.30 57.00 16.77
C ALA A 477 3.94 55.76 15.94
N GLN A 478 3.29 54.76 16.54
CA GLN A 478 2.77 53.58 15.82
C GLN A 478 1.67 53.96 14.82
N GLN A 479 0.72 54.81 15.20
CA GLN A 479 -0.32 55.30 14.30
C GLN A 479 0.26 56.09 13.12
N LEU A 480 1.27 56.94 13.37
CA LEU A 480 1.98 57.68 12.32
C LEU A 480 2.74 56.73 11.39
N PHE A 481 3.42 55.72 11.93
CA PHE A 481 4.10 54.68 11.16
C PHE A 481 3.13 53.92 10.24
N GLU A 482 1.99 53.45 10.76
CA GLU A 482 0.97 52.76 9.97
C GLU A 482 0.36 53.67 8.90
N SER A 483 0.03 54.91 9.27
CA SER A 483 -0.51 55.90 8.33
C SER A 483 0.46 56.19 7.18
N PHE A 484 1.74 56.37 7.48
CA PHE A 484 2.76 56.69 6.47
C PHE A 484 2.97 55.50 5.55
N ASN A 485 3.15 54.30 6.09
CA ASN A 485 3.33 53.09 5.28
C ASN A 485 2.12 52.83 4.37
N HIS A 486 0.90 53.05 4.87
CA HIS A 486 -0.32 52.96 4.06
C HIS A 486 -0.37 54.05 2.96
N ARG A 487 0.02 55.30 3.27
CA ARG A 487 0.06 56.39 2.27
C ARG A 487 1.12 56.18 1.18
N PHE A 488 2.28 55.60 1.52
CA PHE A 488 3.33 55.30 0.54
C PHE A 488 3.15 53.95 -0.17
N GLY A 489 2.29 53.07 0.36
CA GLY A 489 2.13 51.71 -0.15
C GLY A 489 3.27 50.77 0.25
N TYR A 490 3.96 51.05 1.35
CA TYR A 490 4.98 50.15 1.90
C TYR A 490 4.33 48.97 2.61
N TYR A 491 4.77 47.77 2.25
CA TYR A 491 4.32 46.55 2.89
C TYR A 491 5.12 46.30 4.17
N VAL A 492 4.43 46.25 5.30
CA VAL A 492 4.99 45.83 6.59
C VAL A 492 4.34 44.48 6.97
N PRO A 493 5.13 43.43 7.24
CA PRO A 493 4.58 42.14 7.62
C PRO A 493 3.92 42.18 9.00
N ASP A 494 2.76 41.54 9.12
CA ASP A 494 2.12 41.32 10.41
C ASP A 494 2.90 40.33 11.27
N VAL A 495 2.82 40.53 12.58
CA VAL A 495 3.44 39.63 13.55
C VAL A 495 2.53 38.44 13.85
N ALA A 496 3.09 37.24 13.83
CA ALA A 496 2.36 36.00 14.11
C ALA A 496 1.73 35.98 15.51
N GLY A 497 0.51 35.43 15.60
CA GLY A 497 -0.23 35.25 16.85
C GLY A 497 0.20 34.02 17.66
N ALA A 498 -0.33 33.89 18.88
CA ALA A 498 -0.07 32.77 19.77
C ALA A 498 -0.74 31.47 19.29
N VAL A 499 -0.10 30.34 19.57
CA VAL A 499 -0.59 28.99 19.24
C VAL A 499 -1.18 28.35 20.50
N ALA A 500 -2.31 27.64 20.35
CA ALA A 500 -2.96 26.93 21.45
C ALA A 500 -2.51 25.47 21.53
N ALA A 501 -2.39 24.95 22.76
CA ALA A 501 -2.10 23.55 23.01
C ALA A 501 -3.32 22.65 22.80
N MET A 502 -3.12 21.51 22.13
CA MET A 502 -4.16 20.51 21.91
C MET A 502 -4.17 19.40 22.99
N GLY A 503 -3.20 19.39 23.91
CA GLY A 503 -3.11 18.40 24.99
C GLY A 503 -2.01 18.72 26.00
N ARG A 504 -2.11 18.12 27.20
CA ARG A 504 -1.28 18.44 28.37
C ARG A 504 0.21 18.20 28.16
N GLU A 505 0.58 17.17 27.41
CA GLU A 505 1.99 16.80 27.17
C GLU A 505 2.73 17.85 26.32
N GLY A 506 2.01 18.65 25.52
CA GLY A 506 2.59 19.69 24.67
C GLY A 506 2.56 21.10 25.27
N GLU A 507 1.92 21.30 26.43
CA GLU A 507 1.72 22.64 27.02
C GLU A 507 3.03 23.35 27.30
N SER A 508 3.99 22.68 27.93
CA SER A 508 5.31 23.26 28.25
C SER A 508 6.11 23.69 27.01
N PHE A 509 6.01 22.92 25.93
CA PHE A 509 6.66 23.23 24.65
C PHE A 509 6.00 24.46 24.00
N ILE A 510 4.67 24.50 23.99
CA ILE A 510 3.90 25.60 23.40
C ILE A 510 4.06 26.89 24.20
N ASP A 511 4.13 26.82 25.52
CA ASP A 511 4.41 27.98 26.38
C ASP A 511 5.77 28.60 26.07
N ASN A 512 6.78 27.77 25.84
CA ASN A 512 8.11 28.25 25.46
C ASN A 512 8.10 28.89 24.07
N ILE A 513 7.41 28.28 23.09
CA ILE A 513 7.25 28.87 21.75
C ILE A 513 6.51 30.20 21.84
N ASN A 514 5.39 30.28 22.56
CA ASN A 514 4.61 31.51 22.68
C ASN A 514 5.42 32.63 23.35
N LYS A 515 6.28 32.31 24.33
CA LYS A 515 7.22 33.27 24.91
C LYS A 515 8.24 33.75 23.89
N GLU A 516 8.83 32.85 23.10
CA GLU A 516 9.79 33.22 22.05
C GLU A 516 9.14 34.08 20.95
N VAL A 517 7.95 33.69 20.48
CA VAL A 517 7.18 34.44 19.48
C VAL A 517 6.84 35.82 20.02
N SER A 518 6.38 35.93 21.28
CA SER A 518 6.07 37.23 21.90
C SER A 518 7.30 38.12 22.04
N ARG A 519 8.46 37.54 22.36
CA ARG A 519 9.73 38.28 22.43
C ARG A 519 10.16 38.78 21.05
N CYS A 520 10.24 37.90 20.05
CA CYS A 520 10.55 38.27 18.68
C CYS A 520 9.56 39.31 18.13
N ALA A 521 8.28 39.21 18.49
CA ALA A 521 7.26 40.17 18.11
C ALA A 521 7.49 41.57 18.69
N ALA A 522 7.96 41.64 19.93
CA ALA A 522 8.35 42.90 20.55
C ALA A 522 9.59 43.49 19.86
N ASP A 523 10.62 42.67 19.64
CA ASP A 523 11.88 43.09 18.98
C ASP A 523 11.64 43.61 17.55
N ILE A 524 10.78 42.94 16.78
CA ILE A 524 10.41 43.36 15.41
C ILE A 524 9.68 44.70 15.45
N ARG A 525 8.67 44.85 16.32
CA ARG A 525 7.92 46.12 16.45
C ARG A 525 8.83 47.27 16.88
N GLN A 526 9.73 47.02 17.82
CA GLN A 526 10.73 48.00 18.26
C GLN A 526 11.69 48.38 17.13
N SER A 527 12.23 47.40 16.39
CA SER A 527 13.17 47.68 15.30
C SER A 527 12.53 48.44 14.14
N HIS A 528 11.27 48.14 13.78
CA HIS A 528 10.50 48.90 12.79
C HIS A 528 10.31 50.36 13.21
N LEU A 529 9.93 50.61 14.47
CA LEU A 529 9.73 51.97 14.98
C LEU A 529 11.05 52.75 15.07
N ILE A 530 12.15 52.10 15.49
CA ILE A 530 13.47 52.72 15.51
C ILE A 530 13.91 53.11 14.09
N ALA A 531 13.74 52.21 13.11
CA ALA A 531 14.08 52.48 11.71
C ALA A 531 13.23 53.63 11.15
N PHE A 532 11.94 53.67 11.48
CA PHE A 532 11.04 54.76 11.11
C PHE A 532 11.51 56.10 11.68
N LEU A 533 11.73 56.19 13.00
CA LEU A 533 12.13 57.43 13.64
C LEU A 533 13.51 57.92 13.18
N ARG A 534 14.44 57.00 12.90
CA ARG A 534 15.77 57.33 12.34
C ARG A 534 15.69 57.97 10.95
N ALA A 535 14.67 57.66 10.14
CA ALA A 535 14.52 58.23 8.81
C ALA A 535 14.15 59.73 8.81
N PHE A 536 13.72 60.26 9.97
CA PHE A 536 13.28 61.66 10.14
C PHE A 536 14.15 62.44 11.13
N PHE A 537 15.29 61.87 11.53
CA PHE A 537 16.26 62.49 12.44
C PHE A 537 17.40 63.17 11.69
#